data_AF-A0A6L5E1M1-F1
#
_entry.id   AF-A0A6L5E1M1-F1
#
_cell.length_a   1.000
_cell.length_b   1.000
_cell.length_c   1.000
_cell.angle_alpha   90.00
_cell.angle_beta   90.00
_cell.angle_gamma   90.00
#
_symmetry.space_group_name_H-M   'P 1'
#
loop_
_entity.id
_entity.type
_entity.pdbx_description
1 polymer ?
#
loop_
_entity_poly.entity_id
_entity_poly.type
_entity_poly.pdbx_seq_one_letter_code
_entity_poly.pdbx_strand_id
1 'polypeptide(L)'
;MQTSKETYQSLIELYNKGIQGKDPKIIRQFLNDNRVEELKEEAQFYLEILQLRAGAFSLFGELNEAGDEYAKGYSSCSKLGKWVYGLNWALQYMAEYSFKRGEEKIKEAMAKGGEVIDKALLDLPEDKYQEFYQLSLINVRAFMYLTAGDKENAINVYENCKFTPVPIPEYNDKESLQMLFANFTKGLAVAVELKDKKLLMNLLKVISIDDQVLYSDAGLFRVFYETLVSSFDMRAEFITEFNAMFKIKESLESITPNFANFLGLIGEQDFDKLDQFFAKFEN
;
A
#
# COMPACT_ATOMS: atom_id res chain seq x y z
N MET A 1 -12.63 -27.09 19.04
CA MET A 1 -12.14 -27.48 17.71
C MET A 1 -13.24 -27.73 16.69
N GLN A 2 -14.15 -28.70 16.84
CA GLN A 2 -15.19 -28.96 15.82
C GLN A 2 -16.17 -27.80 15.64
N THR A 3 -16.61 -27.17 16.72
CA THR A 3 -17.55 -26.03 16.71
C THR A 3 -16.96 -24.75 16.10
N SER A 4 -15.70 -24.39 16.42
CA SER A 4 -15.05 -23.19 15.86
C SER A 4 -14.83 -23.31 14.35
N LYS A 5 -14.50 -24.51 13.86
CA LYS A 5 -14.36 -24.77 12.43
C LYS A 5 -15.70 -24.65 11.69
N GLU A 6 -16.78 -25.16 12.28
CA GLU A 6 -18.13 -25.03 11.74
C GLU A 6 -18.58 -23.57 11.71
N THR A 7 -18.35 -22.81 12.79
CA THR A 7 -18.61 -21.36 12.83
C THR A 7 -17.82 -20.61 11.76
N TYR A 8 -16.52 -20.86 11.65
CA TYR A 8 -15.66 -20.26 10.61
C TYR A 8 -16.19 -20.56 9.20
N GLN A 9 -16.46 -21.82 8.86
CA GLN A 9 -16.98 -22.20 7.55
C GLN A 9 -18.33 -21.54 7.24
N SER A 10 -19.24 -21.51 8.21
CA SER A 10 -20.54 -20.85 8.07
C SER A 10 -20.40 -19.34 7.78
N LEU A 11 -19.46 -18.67 8.43
CA LEU A 11 -19.19 -17.25 8.23
C LEU A 11 -18.56 -16.98 6.85
N ILE A 12 -17.62 -17.81 6.40
CA ILE A 12 -17.02 -17.75 5.06
C ILE A 12 -18.09 -17.93 3.98
N GLU A 13 -18.97 -18.93 4.13
CA GLU A 13 -20.06 -19.18 3.19
C GLU A 13 -21.03 -17.99 3.12
N LEU A 14 -21.38 -17.40 4.27
CA LEU A 14 -22.27 -16.25 4.34
C LEU A 14 -21.64 -15.02 3.65
N TYR A 15 -20.36 -14.74 3.92
CA TYR A 15 -19.61 -13.70 3.24
C TYR A 15 -19.58 -13.91 1.72
N ASN A 16 -19.17 -15.10 1.27
CA ASN A 16 -19.06 -15.42 -0.15
C ASN A 16 -20.40 -15.32 -0.86
N LYS A 17 -21.49 -15.79 -0.23
CA LYS A 17 -22.85 -15.64 -0.76
C LYS A 17 -23.22 -14.17 -0.95
N GLY A 18 -22.90 -13.31 0.03
CA GLY A 18 -23.13 -11.88 -0.05
C GLY A 18 -22.33 -11.20 -1.17
N ILE A 19 -21.03 -11.47 -1.25
CA ILE A 19 -20.13 -10.87 -2.26
C ILE A 19 -20.47 -11.34 -3.67
N GLN A 20 -20.59 -12.65 -3.90
CA GLN A 20 -20.88 -13.21 -5.23
C GLN A 20 -22.29 -12.83 -5.71
N GLY A 21 -23.26 -12.83 -4.80
CA GLY A 21 -24.63 -12.40 -5.08
C GLY A 21 -24.79 -10.89 -5.19
N LYS A 22 -23.77 -10.10 -4.82
CA LYS A 22 -23.82 -8.64 -4.68
C LYS A 22 -25.02 -8.19 -3.82
N ASP A 23 -25.33 -8.95 -2.77
CA ASP A 23 -26.49 -8.72 -1.92
C ASP A 23 -26.09 -7.98 -0.62
N PRO A 24 -26.36 -6.67 -0.52
CA PRO A 24 -25.98 -5.90 0.65
C PRO A 24 -26.68 -6.37 1.94
N LYS A 25 -27.86 -7.01 1.87
CA LYS A 25 -28.55 -7.52 3.07
C LYS A 25 -27.81 -8.71 3.65
N ILE A 26 -27.31 -9.60 2.81
CA ILE A 26 -26.52 -10.76 3.23
C ILE A 26 -25.17 -10.30 3.79
N ILE A 27 -24.52 -9.32 3.16
CA ILE A 27 -23.28 -8.76 3.69
C ILE A 27 -23.53 -8.12 5.07
N ARG A 28 -24.63 -7.39 5.26
CA ARG A 28 -25.01 -6.86 6.58
C ARG A 28 -25.31 -7.95 7.60
N GLN A 29 -25.92 -9.06 7.19
CA GLN A 29 -26.11 -10.22 8.07
C GLN A 29 -24.77 -10.77 8.55
N PHE A 30 -23.79 -10.92 7.66
CA PHE A 30 -22.43 -11.33 8.01
C PHE A 30 -21.76 -10.33 8.98
N LEU A 31 -21.85 -9.04 8.71
CA LEU A 31 -21.28 -7.99 9.56
C LEU A 31 -21.92 -7.95 10.96
N ASN A 32 -23.19 -8.33 11.10
CA ASN A 32 -23.90 -8.36 12.39
C ASN A 32 -23.81 -9.71 13.11
N ASP A 33 -23.08 -10.69 12.57
CA ASP A 33 -22.97 -12.03 13.17
C ASP A 33 -21.93 -12.04 14.30
N ASN A 34 -22.41 -12.07 15.55
CA ASN A 34 -21.57 -12.05 16.75
C ASN A 34 -20.82 -13.37 17.00
N ARG A 35 -21.11 -14.45 16.25
CA ARG A 35 -20.38 -15.72 16.38
C ARG A 35 -18.90 -15.59 16.03
N VAL A 36 -18.48 -14.50 15.39
CA VAL A 36 -17.06 -14.17 15.18
C VAL A 36 -16.26 -14.20 16.48
N GLU A 37 -16.84 -13.77 17.61
CA GLU A 37 -16.14 -13.75 18.90
C GLU A 37 -15.89 -15.16 19.46
N GLU A 38 -16.61 -16.19 18.99
CA GLU A 38 -16.38 -17.59 19.33
C GLU A 38 -15.08 -18.13 18.72
N LEU A 39 -14.50 -17.42 17.73
CA LEU A 39 -13.27 -17.81 17.05
C LEU A 39 -12.01 -17.30 17.74
N LYS A 40 -12.12 -16.44 18.76
CA LYS A 40 -11.00 -15.69 19.34
C LYS A 40 -9.82 -16.56 19.84
N GLU A 41 -10.12 -17.77 20.32
CA GLU A 41 -9.12 -18.74 20.77
C GLU A 41 -8.33 -19.38 19.60
N GLU A 42 -8.89 -19.33 18.39
CA GLU A 42 -8.29 -19.87 17.16
C GLU A 42 -7.84 -18.69 16.28
N ALA A 43 -6.70 -18.09 16.63
CA ALA A 43 -6.21 -16.83 16.05
C ALA A 43 -6.25 -16.79 14.51
N GLN A 44 -5.89 -17.89 13.83
CA GLN A 44 -5.95 -17.96 12.37
C GLN A 44 -7.37 -17.68 11.82
N PHE A 45 -8.38 -18.37 12.35
CA PHE A 45 -9.77 -18.19 11.90
C PHE A 45 -10.32 -16.82 12.29
N TYR A 46 -9.99 -16.35 13.49
CA TYR A 46 -10.45 -15.05 13.97
C TYR A 46 -9.91 -13.91 13.09
N LEU A 47 -8.60 -13.88 12.85
CA LEU A 47 -7.96 -12.83 12.07
C LEU A 47 -8.49 -12.77 10.63
N GLU A 48 -8.69 -13.92 9.98
CA GLU A 48 -9.22 -13.96 8.62
C GLU A 48 -10.65 -13.41 8.56
N ILE A 49 -11.54 -13.83 9.48
CA ILE A 49 -12.91 -13.30 9.50
C ILE A 49 -12.93 -11.80 9.78
N LEU A 50 -12.09 -11.30 10.70
CA LEU A 50 -12.00 -9.86 10.96
C LEU A 50 -11.54 -9.08 9.72
N GLN A 51 -10.58 -9.59 8.94
CA GLN A 51 -10.14 -8.96 7.69
C GLN A 51 -11.27 -8.95 6.65
N LEU A 52 -12.05 -10.03 6.54
CA LEU A 52 -13.21 -10.08 5.65
C LEU A 52 -14.32 -9.12 6.09
N ARG A 53 -14.57 -9.00 7.40
CA ARG A 53 -15.51 -8.02 7.97
C ARG A 53 -15.06 -6.59 7.70
N ALA A 54 -13.78 -6.29 7.88
CA ALA A 54 -13.24 -4.99 7.57
C ALA A 54 -13.37 -4.66 6.08
N GLY A 55 -13.03 -5.59 5.19
CA GLY A 55 -13.25 -5.43 3.74
C GLY A 55 -14.72 -5.20 3.39
N ALA A 56 -15.64 -5.92 4.04
CA ALA A 56 -17.08 -5.73 3.86
C ALA A 56 -17.59 -4.37 4.37
N PHE A 57 -17.10 -3.88 5.51
CA PHE A 57 -17.39 -2.51 5.99
C PHE A 57 -16.89 -1.45 4.99
N SER A 58 -15.67 -1.63 4.45
CA SER A 58 -15.11 -0.75 3.42
C SER A 58 -16.00 -0.68 2.17
N LEU A 59 -16.68 -1.76 1.76
CA LEU A 59 -17.63 -1.72 0.63
C LEU A 59 -18.81 -0.75 0.86
N PHE A 60 -19.15 -0.46 2.12
CA PHE A 60 -20.18 0.53 2.49
C PHE A 60 -19.61 1.91 2.81
N GLY A 61 -18.29 2.13 2.68
CA GLY A 61 -17.63 3.37 3.07
C GLY A 61 -17.49 3.58 4.58
N GLU A 62 -17.65 2.51 5.36
CA GLU A 62 -17.62 2.47 6.83
C GLU A 62 -16.19 2.17 7.33
N LEU A 63 -15.26 3.08 7.04
CA LEU A 63 -13.83 2.86 7.30
C LEU A 63 -13.45 2.90 8.79
N ASN A 64 -14.27 3.51 9.65
CA ASN A 64 -14.01 3.48 11.08
C ASN A 64 -14.30 2.08 11.63
N GLU A 65 -15.45 1.52 11.25
CA GLU A 65 -15.88 0.17 11.58
C GLU A 65 -14.90 -0.87 11.01
N ALA A 66 -14.44 -0.66 9.77
CA ALA A 66 -13.38 -1.49 9.20
C ALA A 66 -12.10 -1.45 10.07
N GLY A 67 -11.70 -0.26 10.51
CA GLY A 67 -10.56 -0.08 11.41
C GLY A 67 -10.75 -0.76 12.77
N ASP A 68 -11.96 -0.70 13.33
CA ASP A 68 -12.29 -1.36 14.60
C ASP A 68 -12.18 -2.89 14.49
N GLU A 69 -12.58 -3.48 13.36
CA GLU A 69 -12.40 -4.92 13.12
C GLU A 69 -10.91 -5.31 13.07
N TYR A 70 -10.06 -4.53 12.41
CA TYR A 70 -8.60 -4.73 12.48
C TYR A 70 -8.07 -4.56 13.91
N ALA A 71 -8.51 -3.53 14.63
CA ALA A 71 -8.06 -3.26 16.00
C ALA A 71 -8.32 -4.46 16.94
N LYS A 72 -9.46 -5.14 16.81
CA LYS A 72 -9.78 -6.37 17.57
C LYS A 72 -8.74 -7.47 17.35
N GLY A 73 -8.32 -7.68 16.10
CA GLY A 73 -7.41 -8.75 15.70
C GLY A 73 -5.94 -8.46 16.02
N TYR A 74 -5.56 -7.19 16.13
CA TYR A 74 -4.15 -6.80 16.23
C TYR A 74 -3.37 -7.48 17.37
N SER A 75 -4.01 -7.67 18.52
CA SER A 75 -3.41 -8.36 19.68
C SER A 75 -3.27 -9.89 19.51
N SER A 76 -4.05 -10.48 18.60
CA SER A 76 -4.05 -11.91 18.29
C SER A 76 -3.03 -12.29 17.21
N CYS A 77 -2.37 -11.30 16.61
CA CYS A 77 -1.37 -11.52 15.57
C CYS A 77 -0.09 -12.17 16.13
N SER A 78 0.52 -13.05 15.33
CA SER A 78 1.86 -13.57 15.64
C SER A 78 2.91 -12.46 15.53
N LYS A 79 4.03 -12.60 16.26
CA LYS A 79 5.14 -11.62 16.22
C LYS A 79 5.63 -11.35 14.80
N LEU A 80 5.67 -12.38 13.94
CA LEU A 80 6.15 -12.26 12.56
C LEU A 80 5.11 -11.63 11.60
N GLY A 81 3.82 -11.83 11.85
CA GLY A 81 2.74 -11.35 10.96
C GLY A 81 2.11 -10.02 11.36
N LYS A 82 2.39 -9.53 12.57
CA LYS A 82 1.70 -8.36 13.15
C LYS A 82 1.94 -7.05 12.37
N TRP A 83 3.16 -6.84 11.86
CA TRP A 83 3.45 -5.68 11.01
C TRP A 83 2.70 -5.73 9.67
N VAL A 84 2.57 -6.91 9.04
CA VAL A 84 1.80 -7.10 7.80
C VAL A 84 0.32 -6.84 8.05
N TYR A 85 -0.19 -7.30 9.19
CA TYR A 85 -1.57 -7.03 9.59
C TYR A 85 -1.82 -5.52 9.80
N GLY A 86 -0.88 -4.81 10.44
CA GLY A 86 -0.91 -3.35 10.56
C GLY A 86 -0.83 -2.63 9.21
N LEU A 87 0.02 -3.09 8.30
CA LEU A 87 0.08 -2.57 6.93
C LEU A 87 -1.27 -2.73 6.21
N ASN A 88 -1.88 -3.92 6.26
CA ASN A 88 -3.18 -4.18 5.64
C ASN A 88 -4.29 -3.32 6.25
N TRP A 89 -4.28 -3.12 7.57
CA TRP A 89 -5.19 -2.20 8.25
C TRP A 89 -5.03 -0.78 7.70
N ALA A 90 -3.81 -0.24 7.64
CA ALA A 90 -3.57 1.10 7.14
C ALA A 90 -4.03 1.26 5.68
N LEU A 91 -3.74 0.28 4.81
CA LEU A 91 -4.10 0.33 3.39
C LEU A 91 -5.62 0.36 3.14
N GLN A 92 -6.45 -0.13 4.05
CA GLN A 92 -7.91 -0.02 3.90
C GLN A 92 -8.38 1.43 3.81
N TYR A 93 -7.69 2.36 4.47
CA TYR A 93 -8.05 3.77 4.39
C TYR A 93 -7.90 4.34 2.96
N MET A 94 -7.12 3.70 2.09
CA MET A 94 -7.01 4.09 0.67
C MET A 94 -8.31 3.84 -0.11
N ALA A 95 -9.25 3.05 0.42
CA ALA A 95 -10.57 2.92 -0.18
C ALA A 95 -11.33 4.26 -0.26
N GLU A 96 -10.95 5.26 0.57
CA GLU A 96 -11.57 6.59 0.57
C GLU A 96 -11.51 7.28 -0.80
N TYR A 97 -10.44 7.06 -1.57
CA TYR A 97 -10.33 7.57 -2.94
C TYR A 97 -11.47 7.09 -3.86
N SER A 98 -12.09 5.95 -3.56
CA SER A 98 -13.17 5.38 -4.38
C SER A 98 -14.56 5.91 -4.00
N PHE A 99 -14.74 6.52 -2.83
CA PHE A 99 -16.07 6.93 -2.34
C PHE A 99 -16.53 8.31 -2.81
N LYS A 100 -15.63 9.10 -3.43
CA LYS A 100 -15.95 10.44 -3.97
C LYS A 100 -16.57 11.40 -2.93
N ARG A 101 -16.18 11.27 -1.65
CA ARG A 101 -16.69 12.10 -0.53
C ARG A 101 -15.92 13.42 -0.33
N GLY A 102 -14.96 13.70 -1.20
CA GLY A 102 -14.16 14.93 -1.20
C GLY A 102 -12.80 14.78 -0.52
N GLU A 103 -11.95 15.77 -0.76
CA GLU A 103 -10.54 15.81 -0.34
C GLU A 103 -10.35 15.71 1.17
N GLU A 104 -11.16 16.43 1.95
CA GLU A 104 -11.03 16.42 3.42
C GLU A 104 -11.24 15.03 4.01
N LYS A 105 -12.15 14.23 3.44
CA LYS A 105 -12.34 12.84 3.87
C LYS A 105 -11.16 11.95 3.51
N ILE A 106 -10.55 12.16 2.35
CA ILE A 106 -9.32 11.47 1.97
C ILE A 106 -8.20 11.81 2.97
N LYS A 107 -7.98 13.09 3.28
CA LYS A 107 -6.98 13.52 4.26
C LYS A 107 -7.21 12.91 5.64
N GLU A 108 -8.43 12.97 6.15
CA GLU A 108 -8.82 12.36 7.44
C GLU A 108 -8.52 10.84 7.46
N ALA A 109 -8.86 10.14 6.38
CA ALA A 109 -8.60 8.70 6.27
C ALA A 109 -7.10 8.38 6.22
N MET A 110 -6.33 9.15 5.44
CA MET A 110 -4.88 8.95 5.35
C MET A 110 -4.15 9.24 6.65
N ALA A 111 -4.58 10.27 7.40
CA ALA A 111 -4.02 10.55 8.74
C ALA A 111 -4.18 9.35 9.68
N LYS A 112 -5.37 8.73 9.71
CA LYS A 112 -5.62 7.49 10.47
C LYS A 112 -4.75 6.33 10.00
N GLY A 113 -4.61 6.16 8.69
CA GLY A 113 -3.71 5.16 8.13
C GLY A 113 -2.26 5.35 8.60
N GLY A 114 -1.77 6.59 8.60
CA GLY A 114 -0.43 6.93 9.08
C GLY A 114 -0.19 6.51 10.53
N GLU A 115 -1.14 6.77 11.43
CA GLU A 115 -1.06 6.33 12.84
C GLU A 115 -0.98 4.81 13.00
N VAL A 116 -1.63 4.05 12.10
CA VAL A 116 -1.55 2.58 12.10
C VAL A 116 -0.17 2.11 11.61
N ILE A 117 0.40 2.77 10.59
CA ILE A 117 1.75 2.45 10.12
C ILE A 117 2.80 2.70 11.22
N ASP A 118 2.64 3.76 12.01
CA ASP A 118 3.52 4.03 13.16
C ASP A 118 3.55 2.86 14.14
N LYS A 119 2.41 2.21 14.38
CA LYS A 119 2.35 0.99 15.19
C LYS A 119 3.02 -0.20 14.50
N ALA A 120 2.77 -0.39 13.20
CA ALA A 120 3.34 -1.49 12.43
C ALA A 120 4.87 -1.44 12.37
N LEU A 121 5.46 -0.23 12.33
CA LEU A 121 6.92 -0.03 12.36
C LEU A 121 7.56 -0.57 13.64
N LEU A 122 6.85 -0.49 14.78
CA LEU A 122 7.32 -1.01 16.07
C LEU A 122 7.29 -2.54 16.16
N ASP A 123 6.51 -3.18 15.29
CA ASP A 123 6.31 -4.64 15.27
C ASP A 123 7.12 -5.34 14.17
N LEU A 124 8.06 -4.64 13.52
CA LEU A 124 8.92 -5.23 12.50
C LEU A 124 9.76 -6.39 13.07
N PRO A 125 9.83 -7.55 12.40
CA PRO A 125 10.68 -8.65 12.82
C PRO A 125 12.15 -8.27 12.65
N GLU A 126 12.99 -8.75 13.55
CA GLU A 126 14.45 -8.64 13.46
C GLU A 126 14.98 -9.83 12.65
N ASP A 127 15.02 -9.67 11.33
CA ASP A 127 15.59 -10.64 10.41
C ASP A 127 16.38 -9.97 9.28
N LYS A 128 16.91 -10.78 8.36
CA LYS A 128 17.76 -10.28 7.25
C LYS A 128 17.03 -9.34 6.27
N TYR A 129 15.70 -9.29 6.32
CA TYR A 129 14.88 -8.48 5.42
C TYR A 129 14.24 -7.27 6.12
N GLN A 130 14.53 -7.05 7.41
CA GLN A 130 13.94 -5.97 8.21
C GLN A 130 14.01 -4.59 7.53
N GLU A 131 15.12 -4.26 6.87
CA GLU A 131 15.27 -2.97 6.18
C GLU A 131 14.32 -2.81 4.97
N PHE A 132 14.02 -3.91 4.26
CA PHE A 132 13.05 -3.90 3.16
C PHE A 132 11.62 -3.80 3.69
N TYR A 133 11.31 -4.46 4.80
CA TYR A 133 10.02 -4.33 5.47
C TYR A 133 9.80 -2.91 6.00
N GLN A 134 10.84 -2.31 6.57
CA GLN A 134 10.83 -0.92 6.99
C GLN A 134 10.57 0.01 5.81
N LEU A 135 11.31 -0.14 4.70
CA LEU A 135 11.08 0.69 3.50
C LEU A 135 9.67 0.52 2.94
N SER A 136 9.11 -0.68 2.99
CA SER A 136 7.72 -0.95 2.59
C SER A 136 6.73 -0.10 3.39
N LEU A 137 6.87 -0.09 4.72
CA LEU A 137 6.03 0.70 5.62
C LEU A 137 6.26 2.20 5.45
N ILE A 138 7.52 2.62 5.30
CA ILE A 138 7.87 4.04 5.13
C ILE A 138 7.30 4.60 3.81
N ASN A 139 7.34 3.83 2.72
CA ASN A 139 6.73 4.23 1.45
C ASN A 139 5.23 4.52 1.62
N VAL A 140 4.52 3.67 2.37
CA VAL A 140 3.08 3.85 2.65
C VAL A 140 2.85 5.04 3.58
N ARG A 141 3.62 5.14 4.66
CA ARG A 141 3.55 6.24 5.63
C ARG A 141 3.77 7.60 4.96
N ALA A 142 4.82 7.71 4.15
CA ALA A 142 5.16 8.92 3.42
C ALA A 142 4.03 9.33 2.49
N PHE A 143 3.45 8.38 1.75
CA PHE A 143 2.33 8.64 0.85
C PHE A 143 1.07 9.08 1.61
N MET A 144 0.80 8.48 2.77
CA MET A 144 -0.30 8.89 3.65
C MET A 144 -0.10 10.30 4.22
N TYR A 145 1.10 10.64 4.71
CA TYR A 145 1.41 12.00 5.16
C TYR A 145 1.29 13.02 4.03
N LEU A 146 1.85 12.71 2.86
CA LEU A 146 1.75 13.57 1.69
C LEU A 146 0.29 13.86 1.34
N THR A 147 -0.54 12.82 1.30
CA THR A 147 -1.95 12.93 0.95
C THR A 147 -2.74 13.65 2.04
N ALA A 148 -2.38 13.49 3.32
CA ALA A 148 -2.94 14.24 4.43
C ALA A 148 -2.55 15.74 4.42
N GLY A 149 -1.67 16.16 3.51
CA GLY A 149 -1.18 17.54 3.39
C GLY A 149 0.10 17.83 4.17
N ASP A 150 0.68 16.82 4.83
CA ASP A 150 1.89 16.93 5.64
C ASP A 150 3.14 16.60 4.82
N LYS A 151 3.50 17.52 3.94
CA LYS A 151 4.62 17.35 2.99
C LYS A 151 5.98 17.24 3.69
N GLU A 152 6.15 17.94 4.80
CA GLU A 152 7.40 17.93 5.57
C GLU A 152 7.63 16.54 6.16
N ASN A 153 6.65 15.99 6.89
CA ASN A 153 6.79 14.64 7.43
C ASN A 153 6.83 13.57 6.34
N ALA A 154 6.18 13.79 5.18
CA ALA A 154 6.27 12.86 4.06
C ALA A 154 7.72 12.65 3.55
N ILE A 155 8.59 13.65 3.63
CA ILE A 155 10.02 13.53 3.30
C ILE A 155 10.81 13.02 4.52
N ASN A 156 10.58 13.61 5.68
CA ASN A 156 11.41 13.37 6.87
C ASN A 156 11.39 11.90 7.34
N VAL A 157 10.31 11.16 7.05
CA VAL A 157 10.25 9.72 7.35
C VAL A 157 11.35 8.89 6.66
N TYR A 158 11.96 9.39 5.60
CA TYR A 158 13.07 8.72 4.90
C TYR A 158 14.46 9.01 5.47
N GLU A 159 14.64 9.96 6.41
CA GLU A 159 15.97 10.41 6.86
C GLU A 159 16.85 9.27 7.39
N ASN A 160 16.23 8.29 8.06
CA ASN A 160 16.91 7.14 8.65
C ASN A 160 16.74 5.85 7.83
N CYS A 161 16.17 5.94 6.62
CA CYS A 161 15.98 4.79 5.75
C CYS A 161 17.29 4.37 5.07
N LYS A 162 17.51 3.06 5.01
CA LYS A 162 18.55 2.47 4.17
C LYS A 162 17.98 2.14 2.81
N PHE A 163 18.62 2.64 1.76
CA PHE A 163 18.29 2.33 0.36
C PHE A 163 19.26 1.27 -0.17
N THR A 164 19.13 0.06 0.38
CA THR A 164 19.91 -1.10 -0.04
C THR A 164 19.30 -1.70 -1.32
N PRO A 165 20.09 -1.97 -2.38
CA PRO A 165 19.62 -2.71 -3.55
C PRO A 165 19.06 -4.08 -3.16
N VAL A 166 17.91 -4.44 -3.73
CA VAL A 166 17.37 -5.79 -3.58
C VAL A 166 18.34 -6.78 -4.23
N PRO A 167 18.79 -7.83 -3.51
CA PRO A 167 19.70 -8.80 -4.12
C PRO A 167 19.01 -9.57 -5.25
N ILE A 168 19.77 -9.88 -6.31
CA ILE A 168 19.27 -10.53 -7.53
C ILE A 168 18.48 -11.84 -7.26
N PRO A 169 18.91 -12.73 -6.33
CA PRO A 169 18.12 -13.94 -6.03
C PRO A 169 16.72 -13.60 -5.50
N GLU A 170 16.61 -12.68 -4.54
CA GLU A 170 15.36 -12.21 -3.99
C GLU A 170 14.52 -11.39 -4.98
N TYR A 171 15.16 -10.68 -5.91
CA TYR A 171 14.46 -9.97 -6.98
C TYR A 171 13.74 -10.94 -7.92
N ASN A 172 14.42 -12.03 -8.29
CA ASN A 172 13.92 -13.06 -9.21
C ASN A 172 12.93 -14.04 -8.57
N ASP A 173 12.90 -14.12 -7.24
CA ASP A 173 11.93 -14.92 -6.50
C ASP A 173 10.61 -14.15 -6.33
N LYS A 174 9.55 -14.66 -6.97
CA LYS A 174 8.21 -14.06 -6.98
C LYS A 174 7.55 -14.03 -5.60
N GLU A 175 7.98 -14.87 -4.66
CA GLU A 175 7.45 -14.90 -3.30
C GLU A 175 8.26 -14.03 -2.33
N SER A 176 9.52 -13.72 -2.66
CA SER A 176 10.38 -12.91 -1.80
C SER A 176 10.07 -11.42 -1.93
N LEU A 177 10.02 -10.72 -0.80
CA LEU A 177 9.84 -9.25 -0.75
C LEU A 177 8.58 -8.71 -1.45
N GLN A 178 7.52 -9.51 -1.66
CA GLN A 178 6.28 -9.07 -2.31
C GLN A 178 5.72 -7.76 -1.71
N MET A 179 5.75 -7.62 -0.37
CA MET A 179 5.25 -6.42 0.31
C MET A 179 6.03 -5.14 -0.06
N LEU A 180 7.33 -5.26 -0.34
CA LEU A 180 8.16 -4.15 -0.80
C LEU A 180 7.69 -3.68 -2.17
N PHE A 181 7.62 -4.59 -3.13
CA PHE A 181 7.27 -4.25 -4.51
C PHE A 181 5.82 -3.80 -4.65
N ALA A 182 4.89 -4.38 -3.89
CA ALA A 182 3.50 -3.93 -3.85
C ALA A 182 3.35 -2.49 -3.33
N ASN A 183 4.22 -2.05 -2.43
CA ASN A 183 4.12 -0.72 -1.82
C ASN A 183 5.16 0.27 -2.34
N PHE A 184 5.99 -0.12 -3.30
CA PHE A 184 7.08 0.69 -3.80
C PHE A 184 6.61 1.91 -4.60
N THR A 185 5.53 1.75 -5.36
CA THR A 185 4.92 2.82 -6.17
C THR A 185 4.46 4.01 -5.33
N LYS A 186 4.11 3.78 -4.05
CA LYS A 186 3.71 4.83 -3.11
C LYS A 186 4.90 5.72 -2.73
N GLY A 187 6.10 5.15 -2.59
CA GLY A 187 7.33 5.92 -2.41
C GLY A 187 7.70 6.72 -3.66
N LEU A 188 7.58 6.12 -4.84
CA LEU A 188 7.79 6.82 -6.11
C LEU A 188 6.81 7.98 -6.27
N ALA A 189 5.54 7.80 -5.89
CA ALA A 189 4.53 8.85 -5.92
C ALA A 189 4.94 10.05 -5.06
N VAL A 190 5.53 9.82 -3.88
CA VAL A 190 6.03 10.88 -3.01
C VAL A 190 7.17 11.64 -3.67
N ALA A 191 8.18 10.93 -4.17
CA ALA A 191 9.32 11.55 -4.84
C ALA A 191 8.90 12.36 -6.07
N VAL A 192 7.93 11.85 -6.84
CA VAL A 192 7.38 12.53 -8.02
C VAL A 192 6.56 13.76 -7.65
N GLU A 193 5.68 13.64 -6.64
CA GLU A 193 4.83 14.76 -6.22
C GLU A 193 5.67 15.94 -5.72
N LEU A 194 6.70 15.63 -4.93
CA LEU A 194 7.57 16.62 -4.32
C LEU A 194 8.75 17.01 -5.22
N LYS A 195 8.89 16.37 -6.39
CA LYS A 195 10.00 16.54 -7.33
C LYS A 195 11.38 16.38 -6.68
N ASP A 196 11.45 15.48 -5.70
CA ASP A 196 12.68 15.18 -4.95
C ASP A 196 13.52 14.17 -5.73
N LYS A 197 14.55 14.68 -6.42
CA LYS A 197 15.45 13.86 -7.22
C LYS A 197 16.26 12.89 -6.37
N LYS A 198 16.72 13.32 -5.20
CA LYS A 198 17.58 12.51 -4.33
C LYS A 198 16.81 11.30 -3.82
N LEU A 199 15.59 11.51 -3.33
CA LEU A 199 14.70 10.44 -2.93
C LEU A 199 14.37 9.52 -4.11
N LEU A 200 14.05 10.08 -5.28
CA LEU A 200 13.75 9.28 -6.46
C LEU A 200 14.91 8.37 -6.84
N MET A 201 16.14 8.90 -6.93
CA MET A 201 17.32 8.10 -7.28
C MET A 201 17.63 7.03 -6.22
N ASN A 202 17.45 7.36 -4.94
CA ASN A 202 17.59 6.40 -3.85
C ASN A 202 16.58 5.25 -3.96
N LEU A 203 15.32 5.55 -4.32
CA LEU A 203 14.29 4.52 -4.55
C LEU A 203 14.60 3.68 -5.79
N LEU A 204 14.98 4.31 -6.92
CA LEU A 204 15.35 3.59 -8.15
C LEU A 204 16.53 2.65 -7.92
N LYS A 205 17.50 3.06 -7.09
CA LYS A 205 18.63 2.20 -6.68
C LYS A 205 18.18 0.90 -6.03
N VAL A 206 17.11 0.92 -5.22
CA VAL A 206 16.64 -0.28 -4.50
C VAL A 206 16.11 -1.34 -5.47
N ILE A 207 15.41 -0.92 -6.53
CA ILE A 207 14.69 -1.81 -7.46
C ILE A 207 15.37 -1.97 -8.83
N SER A 208 16.55 -1.38 -9.04
CA SER A 208 17.30 -1.61 -10.26
C SER A 208 18.02 -2.95 -10.22
N ILE A 209 18.05 -3.60 -11.38
CA ILE A 209 18.83 -4.82 -11.66
C ILE A 209 20.11 -4.47 -12.44
N ASP A 210 20.13 -3.29 -13.10
CA ASP A 210 21.21 -2.85 -13.96
C ASP A 210 21.81 -1.53 -13.45
N ASP A 211 22.99 -1.63 -12.83
CA ASP A 211 23.75 -0.48 -12.38
C ASP A 211 24.19 0.42 -13.55
N GLN A 212 24.35 -0.12 -14.77
CA GLN A 212 24.75 0.69 -15.92
C GLN A 212 23.64 1.67 -16.31
N VAL A 213 22.38 1.29 -16.19
CA VAL A 213 21.23 2.17 -16.41
C VAL A 213 21.20 3.29 -15.37
N LEU A 214 21.36 2.94 -14.08
CA LEU A 214 21.35 3.91 -12.98
C LEU A 214 22.47 4.94 -13.05
N TYR A 215 23.66 4.52 -13.50
CA TYR A 215 24.86 5.36 -13.58
C TYR A 215 25.15 5.85 -15.01
N SER A 216 24.20 5.69 -15.92
CA SER A 216 24.33 6.21 -17.29
C SER A 216 24.29 7.74 -17.32
N ASP A 217 24.85 8.34 -18.36
CA ASP A 217 24.71 9.77 -18.66
C ASP A 217 23.30 10.12 -19.20
N ALA A 218 22.33 9.20 -19.10
CA ALA A 218 20.98 9.40 -19.58
C ALA A 218 20.19 10.39 -18.68
N GLY A 219 19.15 11.01 -19.26
CA GLY A 219 18.24 11.87 -18.51
C GLY A 219 17.48 11.11 -17.40
N LEU A 220 17.06 11.84 -16.35
CA LEU A 220 16.38 11.26 -15.20
C LEU A 220 15.13 10.44 -15.57
N PHE A 221 14.34 10.91 -16.54
CA PHE A 221 13.18 10.17 -17.04
C PHE A 221 13.59 8.83 -17.66
N ARG A 222 14.68 8.78 -18.40
CA ARG A 222 15.14 7.53 -19.03
C ARG A 222 15.53 6.49 -17.98
N VAL A 223 16.33 6.91 -16.98
CA VAL A 223 16.72 6.05 -15.86
C VAL A 223 15.49 5.53 -15.11
N PHE A 224 14.54 6.42 -14.82
CA PHE A 224 13.27 6.07 -14.19
C PHE A 224 12.48 5.06 -15.04
N TYR A 225 12.26 5.35 -16.31
CA TYR A 225 11.45 4.54 -17.21
C TYR A 225 12.02 3.14 -17.40
N GLU A 226 13.32 3.01 -17.67
CA GLU A 226 13.96 1.71 -17.84
C GLU A 226 13.88 0.86 -16.56
N THR A 227 14.13 1.47 -15.39
CA THR A 227 14.00 0.79 -14.10
C THR A 227 12.57 0.29 -13.84
N LEU A 228 11.56 1.11 -14.18
CA LEU A 228 10.16 0.74 -14.04
C LEU A 228 9.76 -0.40 -14.97
N VAL A 229 10.17 -0.35 -16.25
CA VAL A 229 9.88 -1.42 -17.22
C VAL A 229 10.46 -2.74 -16.75
N SER A 230 11.73 -2.76 -16.30
CA SER A 230 12.33 -3.99 -15.73
C SER A 230 11.56 -4.49 -14.50
N SER A 231 11.12 -3.59 -13.64
CA SER A 231 10.33 -3.96 -12.46
C SER A 231 8.95 -4.50 -12.83
N PHE A 232 8.28 -3.93 -13.82
CA PHE A 232 7.01 -4.43 -14.33
C PHE A 232 7.15 -5.85 -14.88
N ASP A 233 8.16 -6.11 -15.71
CA ASP A 233 8.35 -7.41 -16.34
C ASP A 233 8.60 -8.53 -15.31
N MET A 234 9.24 -8.20 -14.19
CA MET A 234 9.69 -9.17 -13.21
C MET A 234 8.73 -9.34 -12.02
N ARG A 235 7.98 -8.30 -11.65
CA ARG A 235 7.20 -8.24 -10.38
C ARG A 235 5.74 -7.85 -10.63
N ALA A 236 4.85 -8.84 -10.59
CA ALA A 236 3.43 -8.67 -10.91
C ALA A 236 2.68 -7.76 -9.91
N GLU A 237 3.07 -7.79 -8.65
CA GLU A 237 2.54 -6.96 -7.57
C GLU A 237 2.85 -5.47 -7.78
N PHE A 238 4.02 -5.15 -8.36
CA PHE A 238 4.38 -3.78 -8.71
C PHE A 238 3.48 -3.24 -9.83
N ILE A 239 3.20 -4.05 -10.87
CA ILE A 239 2.23 -3.68 -11.93
C ILE A 239 0.84 -3.47 -11.34
N THR A 240 0.37 -4.42 -10.54
CA THR A 240 -0.97 -4.38 -9.93
C THR A 240 -1.19 -3.09 -9.16
N GLU A 241 -0.22 -2.70 -8.34
CA GLU A 241 -0.31 -1.53 -7.48
C GLU A 241 -0.09 -0.23 -8.25
N PHE A 242 0.77 -0.21 -9.26
CA PHE A 242 0.87 0.93 -10.17
C PHE A 242 -0.47 1.19 -10.88
N ASN A 243 -1.13 0.14 -11.37
CA ASN A 243 -2.44 0.23 -12.00
C ASN A 243 -3.53 0.66 -11.00
N ALA A 244 -3.44 0.28 -9.73
CA ALA A 244 -4.33 0.77 -8.69
C ALA A 244 -4.19 2.29 -8.50
N MET A 245 -2.96 2.81 -8.45
CA MET A 245 -2.70 4.26 -8.40
C MET A 245 -3.21 4.98 -9.65
N PHE A 246 -3.02 4.38 -10.83
CA PHE A 246 -3.52 4.93 -12.10
C PHE A 246 -5.06 5.05 -12.12
N LYS A 247 -5.78 4.08 -11.54
CA LYS A 247 -7.26 4.10 -11.46
C LYS A 247 -7.80 5.23 -10.59
N ILE A 248 -7.04 5.70 -9.61
CA ILE A 248 -7.45 6.79 -8.71
C ILE A 248 -6.91 8.17 -9.14
N LYS A 249 -6.27 8.28 -10.31
CA LYS A 249 -5.59 9.51 -10.77
C LYS A 249 -6.47 10.77 -10.71
N GLU A 250 -7.75 10.67 -11.05
CA GLU A 250 -8.69 11.81 -11.02
C GLU A 250 -8.89 12.33 -9.59
N SER A 251 -8.91 11.44 -8.60
CA SER A 251 -9.00 11.82 -7.19
C SER A 251 -7.70 12.38 -6.62
N LEU A 252 -6.58 12.17 -7.33
CA LEU A 252 -5.27 12.71 -6.96
C LEU A 252 -5.05 14.12 -7.49
N GLU A 253 -5.82 14.60 -8.48
CA GLU A 253 -5.62 15.90 -9.12
C GLU A 253 -5.64 17.09 -8.14
N SER A 254 -6.47 17.05 -7.10
CA SER A 254 -6.53 18.12 -6.10
C SER A 254 -5.56 17.93 -4.93
N ILE A 255 -5.01 16.72 -4.74
CA ILE A 255 -4.24 16.35 -3.55
C ILE A 255 -2.74 16.22 -3.85
N THR A 256 -2.41 15.46 -4.89
CA THR A 256 -1.04 15.25 -5.40
C THR A 256 -1.02 15.56 -6.91
N PRO A 257 -1.13 16.85 -7.30
CA PRO A 257 -1.30 17.26 -8.69
C PRO A 257 -0.11 16.91 -9.60
N ASN A 258 1.13 16.95 -9.10
CA ASN A 258 2.30 16.61 -9.92
C ASN A 258 2.29 15.10 -10.22
N PHE A 259 1.95 14.27 -9.23
CA PHE A 259 1.83 12.83 -9.44
C PHE A 259 0.65 12.46 -10.34
N ALA A 260 -0.50 13.11 -10.19
CA ALA A 260 -1.64 12.94 -11.10
C ALA A 260 -1.29 13.31 -12.55
N ASN A 261 -0.60 14.44 -12.75
CA ASN A 261 -0.10 14.84 -14.06
C ASN A 261 0.89 13.82 -14.64
N PHE A 262 1.83 13.33 -13.84
CA PHE A 262 2.75 12.26 -14.25
C PHE A 262 2.00 11.01 -14.71
N LEU A 263 1.00 10.54 -13.96
CA LEU A 263 0.16 9.40 -14.37
C LEU A 263 -0.58 9.68 -15.68
N GLY A 264 -1.08 10.92 -15.87
CA GLY A 264 -1.69 11.35 -17.14
C GLY A 264 -0.73 11.21 -18.31
N LEU A 265 0.47 11.77 -18.19
CA LEU A 265 1.50 11.73 -19.24
C LEU A 265 1.97 10.30 -19.55
N ILE A 266 2.11 9.43 -18.54
CA ILE A 266 2.39 8.00 -18.75
C ILE A 266 1.27 7.32 -19.53
N GLY A 267 0.01 7.62 -19.21
CA GLY A 267 -1.16 7.07 -19.90
C GLY A 267 -1.25 7.50 -21.37
N GLU A 268 -0.82 8.73 -21.68
CA GLU A 268 -0.73 9.26 -23.04
C GLU A 268 0.52 8.77 -23.79
N GLN A 269 1.49 8.17 -23.09
CA GLN A 269 2.82 7.81 -23.62
C GLN A 269 3.56 9.02 -24.22
N ASP A 270 3.36 10.21 -23.65
CA ASP A 270 3.99 11.46 -24.12
C ASP A 270 5.40 11.60 -23.52
N PHE A 271 6.37 10.89 -24.12
CA PHE A 271 7.74 10.85 -23.63
C PHE A 271 8.45 12.20 -23.65
N ASP A 272 8.16 13.07 -24.62
CA ASP A 272 8.75 14.42 -24.68
C ASP A 272 8.28 15.29 -23.50
N LYS A 273 6.99 15.22 -23.15
CA LYS A 273 6.48 15.93 -21.96
C LYS A 273 6.96 15.29 -20.66
N LEU A 274 7.16 13.98 -20.62
CA LEU A 274 7.75 13.31 -19.46
C LEU A 274 9.20 13.76 -19.25
N ASP A 275 10.02 13.83 -20.30
CA ASP A 275 11.37 14.40 -20.21
C ASP A 275 11.34 15.82 -19.65
N GLN A 276 10.45 16.68 -20.15
CA GLN A 276 10.28 18.04 -19.63
C GLN A 276 9.75 18.09 -18.19
N PHE A 277 8.94 17.11 -17.79
CA PHE A 277 8.42 16.99 -16.42
C PHE A 277 9.56 16.65 -15.45
N PHE A 278 10.38 15.65 -15.77
CA PHE A 278 11.52 15.23 -14.94
C PHE A 278 12.68 16.22 -14.96
N ALA A 279 12.83 17.04 -16.01
CA ALA A 279 13.82 18.12 -16.05
C ALA A 279 13.60 19.19 -14.97
N LYS A 280 12.42 19.24 -14.34
CA LYS A 280 12.06 20.18 -13.27
C LYS A 280 12.37 19.64 -11.86
N PHE A 281 12.96 18.45 -11.74
CA PHE A 281 13.33 17.91 -10.44
C PHE A 281 14.59 18.61 -9.94
N GLU A 282 14.50 19.18 -8.74
CA GLU A 282 15.61 19.91 -8.12
C GLU A 282 16.60 18.90 -7.50
N ASN A 283 17.88 19.29 -7.42
CA ASN A 283 18.91 18.52 -6.71
C ASN A 283 18.88 18.81 -5.21
#